data_AF-A0A6P4C6Y5-F1
#
_entry.id   AF-A0A6P4C6Y5-F1
#
_cell.length_a   1.000
_cell.length_b   1.000
_cell.length_c   1.000
_cell.angle_alpha   90.00
_cell.angle_beta   90.00
_cell.angle_gamma   90.00
#
_symmetry.space_group_name_H-M   'P 1'
#
loop_
_entity.id
_entity.type
_entity.pdbx_description
1 polymer ?
#
loop_
_entity_poly.entity_id
_entity_poly.type
_entity_poly.pdbx_seq_one_letter_code
_entity_poly.pdbx_strand_id
1 'polypeptide(L)'
;MAVDDKWCVVTGGRGFAARHLVEMLIQDNTYFVRIADLGATIELEPSEQLGTLGQALSSGRAQYVSLDLRNKEHVLKALEGCETVFHMAAPNSSINNYQLHHSVNVQGTQNVIDACVQLRVKRLVYTSSSSVVFDGVHGIHNGKESMPYPPKHNDHYSATKAQGEALVLKANGTSGLLTCSLRPSSIFGPGDRLMVPSSVDAAKAGKTKFIIGDGNNMYDFTYVGNVAHSHLCADRALASEGEVSKKAAGEAYFITNMEPIKFWEFMSLILEGLGYERPRIKIPAFVLMPIALLVEYTYKLLGPYGMKVPQLTPSRVRLLSCNRTFDCSKAKERLRYEPIVTLKEGLRRTIDSFSHLRAENQLKAKREGVSKASIYLGSGRVADTLLWKDRKQTFTTLLVLIAIYLSFIAPGNTFITALSKLLLFTSIFLFIHGILPAKILGYTVQKMPKSWFHLSEDMSHQLAVSVVSVWNIPMNVLKSLAQGTEWMLFFKVVLSSLLLSFFGAFSLQNLYKIGLTTAFIAFYIYEKKEEEIDDLFIKALSFGCKLKSDAIRKFLPSKKSE
;
A
#
# COMPACT_ATOMS: atom_id res chain seq x y z
N MET A 1 10.34 47.26 27.92
CA MET A 1 10.92 45.90 28.00
C MET A 1 10.38 45.13 26.80
N ALA A 2 11.23 44.79 25.82
CA ALA A 2 10.83 43.86 24.78
C ALA A 2 10.43 42.55 25.48
N VAL A 3 9.22 42.05 25.23
CA VAL A 3 8.85 40.71 25.68
C VAL A 3 9.77 39.77 24.91
N ASP A 4 10.76 39.16 25.56
CA ASP A 4 11.63 38.18 24.90
C ASP A 4 10.76 37.12 24.24
N ASP A 5 10.94 36.94 22.94
CA ASP A 5 10.19 35.97 22.14
C ASP A 5 10.44 34.57 22.69
N LYS A 6 9.45 33.99 23.39
CA LYS A 6 9.56 32.65 23.93
C LYS A 6 9.41 31.63 22.81
N TRP A 7 10.45 30.83 22.56
CA TRP A 7 10.40 29.77 21.55
C TRP A 7 10.06 28.41 22.16
N CYS A 8 9.29 27.60 21.45
CA CYS A 8 9.18 26.16 21.69
C CYS A 8 9.59 25.38 20.45
N VAL A 9 10.06 24.14 20.63
CA VAL A 9 10.46 23.26 19.53
C VAL A 9 9.59 22.02 19.52
N VAL A 10 9.03 21.67 18.36
CA VAL A 10 8.33 20.41 18.14
C VAL A 10 9.19 19.54 17.23
N THR A 11 9.86 18.54 17.81
CA THR A 11 10.61 17.55 17.00
C THR A 11 9.64 16.55 16.36
N GLY A 12 9.88 16.19 15.09
CA GLY A 12 8.92 15.45 14.29
C GLY A 12 7.67 16.26 14.00
N GLY A 13 7.80 17.59 13.92
CA GLY A 13 6.68 18.54 13.84
C GLY A 13 5.76 18.38 12.62
N ARG A 14 6.16 17.60 11.61
CA ARG A 14 5.35 17.22 10.44
C ARG A 14 4.82 15.78 10.51
N GLY A 15 5.01 15.11 11.64
CA GLY A 15 4.39 13.83 11.98
C GLY A 15 2.88 13.96 12.22
N PHE A 16 2.17 12.83 12.17
CA PHE A 16 0.71 12.76 12.28
C PHE A 16 0.16 13.53 13.49
N ALA A 17 0.55 13.16 14.72
CA ALA A 17 0.07 13.84 15.92
C ALA A 17 0.68 15.24 16.12
N ALA A 18 1.93 15.42 15.70
CA ALA A 18 2.67 16.65 15.94
C ALA A 18 2.13 17.84 15.15
N ARG A 19 1.57 17.64 13.95
CA ARG A 19 0.96 18.72 13.16
C ARG A 19 -0.22 19.36 13.89
N HIS A 20 -1.04 18.57 14.57
CA HIS A 20 -2.14 19.07 15.41
C HIS A 20 -1.61 19.86 16.60
N LEU A 21 -0.49 19.42 17.21
CA LEU A 21 0.17 20.17 18.27
C LEU A 21 0.73 21.51 17.76
N VAL A 22 1.41 21.51 16.62
CA VAL A 22 1.95 22.73 16.00
C VAL A 22 0.83 23.75 15.73
N GLU A 23 -0.29 23.32 15.15
CA GLU A 23 -1.44 24.20 14.93
C GLU A 23 -2.00 24.76 16.25
N MET A 24 -2.15 23.91 17.28
CA MET A 24 -2.61 24.36 18.59
C MET A 24 -1.64 25.36 19.25
N LEU A 25 -0.32 25.14 19.16
CA LEU A 25 0.69 26.03 19.72
C LEU A 25 0.70 27.39 19.01
N ILE A 26 0.53 27.41 17.69
CA ILE A 26 0.41 28.65 16.91
C ILE A 26 -0.84 29.42 17.34
N GLN A 27 -1.97 28.74 17.51
CA GLN A 27 -3.24 29.35 17.93
C GLN A 27 -3.22 29.84 19.39
N ASP A 28 -2.57 29.10 20.28
CA ASP A 28 -2.41 29.44 21.70
C ASP A 28 -1.58 30.72 21.90
N ASN A 29 -0.71 31.03 20.94
CA ASN A 29 0.10 32.24 20.87
C ASN A 29 1.06 32.47 22.06
N THR A 30 1.24 31.47 22.93
CA THR A 30 2.19 31.50 24.06
C THR A 30 3.65 31.49 23.61
N TYR A 31 3.94 30.80 22.50
CA TYR A 31 5.30 30.63 21.97
C TYR A 31 5.41 30.97 20.49
N PHE A 32 6.58 31.38 20.05
CA PHE A 32 7.04 31.17 18.68
C PHE A 32 7.34 29.67 18.48
N VAL A 33 6.92 29.10 17.36
CA VAL A 33 6.95 27.65 17.15
C VAL A 33 8.04 27.26 16.17
N ARG A 34 9.05 26.53 16.64
CA ARG A 34 10.04 25.91 15.77
C ARG A 34 9.63 24.48 15.44
N ILE A 35 9.35 24.23 14.18
CA ILE A 35 8.95 22.93 13.62
C ILE A 35 10.24 22.24 13.16
N ALA A 36 10.68 21.23 13.90
CA ALA A 36 11.92 20.51 13.60
C ALA A 36 11.60 19.12 13.04
N ASP A 37 12.01 18.84 11.81
CA ASP A 37 11.75 17.55 11.13
C ASP A 37 12.86 17.17 10.15
N LEU A 38 12.85 15.93 9.64
CA LEU A 38 13.96 15.36 8.86
C LEU A 38 14.11 16.00 7.46
N GLY A 39 13.04 16.54 6.88
CA GLY A 39 13.06 17.13 5.55
C GLY A 39 13.96 18.37 5.49
N ALA A 40 14.64 18.59 4.38
CA ALA A 40 15.46 19.78 4.19
C ALA A 40 14.62 21.08 4.20
N THR A 41 13.40 20.99 3.68
CA THR A 41 12.42 22.08 3.62
C THR A 41 11.05 21.57 4.08
N ILE A 42 10.20 22.50 4.53
CA ILE A 42 8.82 22.16 4.86
C ILE A 42 7.98 22.00 3.60
N GLU A 43 7.29 20.87 3.49
CA GLU A 43 6.27 20.66 2.47
C GLU A 43 4.89 20.91 3.09
N LEU A 44 4.13 21.80 2.43
CA LEU A 44 2.79 22.21 2.83
C LEU A 44 1.79 21.79 1.77
N GLU A 45 0.66 21.26 2.20
CA GLU A 45 -0.50 21.10 1.32
C GLU A 45 -1.09 22.48 0.98
N PRO A 46 -1.79 22.64 -0.16
CA PRO A 46 -2.38 23.93 -0.54
C PRO A 46 -3.28 24.54 0.54
N SER A 47 -4.02 23.71 1.28
CA SER A 47 -4.86 24.13 2.40
C SER A 47 -4.05 24.64 3.61
N GLU A 48 -2.86 24.09 3.85
CA GLU A 48 -1.98 24.54 4.94
C GLU A 48 -1.27 25.84 4.60
N GLN A 49 -0.93 26.04 3.33
CA GLN A 49 -0.24 27.24 2.87
C GLN A 49 -1.09 28.49 2.98
N LEU A 50 -2.41 28.36 2.76
CA LEU A 50 -3.38 29.44 2.98
C LEU A 50 -3.89 29.48 4.43
N GLY A 51 -3.70 28.41 5.19
CA GLY A 51 -4.17 28.26 6.55
C GLY A 51 -3.26 28.86 7.62
N THR A 52 -3.57 28.54 8.87
CA THR A 52 -2.88 29.02 10.08
C THR A 52 -1.36 28.83 10.03
N LEU A 53 -0.90 27.67 9.54
CA LEU A 53 0.51 27.35 9.48
C LEU A 53 1.27 28.20 8.45
N GLY A 54 0.75 28.33 7.23
CA GLY A 54 1.36 29.16 6.18
C GLY A 54 1.44 30.63 6.59
N GLN A 55 0.40 31.15 7.26
CA GLN A 55 0.41 32.50 7.81
C GLN A 55 1.47 32.67 8.91
N ALA A 56 1.57 31.72 9.84
CA ALA A 56 2.56 31.77 10.91
C ALA A 56 4.01 31.68 10.41
N LEU A 57 4.28 30.88 9.37
CA LEU A 57 5.59 30.82 8.73
C LEU A 57 5.92 32.15 8.05
N SER A 58 4.95 32.75 7.35
CA SER A 58 5.14 34.02 6.65
C SER A 58 5.35 35.20 7.60
N SER A 59 4.69 35.19 8.76
CA SER A 59 4.82 36.23 9.78
C SER A 59 6.03 36.02 10.71
N GLY A 60 6.79 34.93 10.55
CA GLY A 60 7.88 34.56 11.45
C GLY A 60 7.45 34.01 12.81
N ARG A 61 6.14 33.80 13.06
CA ARG A 61 5.61 33.16 14.29
C ARG A 61 5.91 31.67 14.36
N ALA A 62 6.16 31.05 13.21
CA ALA A 62 6.69 29.70 13.10
C ALA A 62 7.95 29.67 12.24
N GLN A 63 8.87 28.77 12.56
CA GLN A 63 10.09 28.54 11.78
C GLN A 63 10.28 27.05 11.54
N TYR A 64 10.64 26.67 10.31
CA TYR A 64 11.03 25.29 10.02
C TYR A 64 12.54 25.11 10.17
N VAL A 65 12.97 24.00 10.78
CA VAL A 65 14.38 23.62 10.90
C VAL A 65 14.55 22.15 10.53
N SER A 66 15.47 21.87 9.61
CA SER A 66 15.86 20.49 9.30
C SER A 66 16.62 19.88 10.48
N LEU A 67 16.17 18.73 10.95
CA LEU A 67 16.70 18.06 12.13
C LEU A 67 16.74 16.54 11.91
N ASP A 68 17.94 15.96 12.02
CA ASP A 68 18.11 14.53 12.24
C ASP A 68 18.51 14.32 13.70
N LEU A 69 17.66 13.64 14.47
CA LEU A 69 17.91 13.37 15.89
C LEU A 69 19.20 12.58 16.15
N ARG A 70 19.68 11.83 15.15
CA ARG A 70 20.92 11.06 15.27
C ARG A 70 22.16 11.96 15.19
N ASN A 71 22.01 13.19 14.69
CA ASN A 71 23.08 14.17 14.62
C ASN A 71 22.96 15.18 15.78
N LYS A 72 23.93 15.14 16.71
CA LYS A 72 23.95 16.00 17.91
C LYS A 72 24.00 17.50 17.59
N GLU A 73 24.75 17.90 16.57
CA GLU A 73 24.88 19.31 16.20
C GLU A 73 23.57 19.86 15.63
N HIS A 74 22.86 19.05 14.84
CA HIS A 74 21.54 19.42 14.34
C HIS A 74 20.56 19.61 15.50
N VAL A 75 20.57 18.72 16.50
CA VAL A 75 19.73 18.82 17.70
C VAL A 75 20.05 20.09 18.49
N LEU A 76 21.33 20.37 18.77
CA LEU A 76 21.75 21.57 19.49
C LEU A 76 21.27 22.85 18.78
N LYS A 77 21.50 22.95 17.48
CA LYS A 77 21.07 24.10 16.68
C LYS A 77 19.56 24.26 16.68
N ALA A 78 18.80 23.16 16.56
CA ALA A 78 17.35 23.21 16.57
C ALA A 78 16.77 23.65 17.92
N LEU A 79 17.44 23.34 19.04
CA LEU A 79 16.98 23.64 20.40
C LEU A 79 17.46 25.00 20.93
N GLU A 80 18.31 25.71 20.19
CA GLU A 80 18.88 26.98 20.64
C GLU A 80 17.80 28.03 20.96
N GLY A 81 17.90 28.63 22.15
CA GLY A 81 17.00 29.69 22.62
C GLY A 81 15.57 29.25 22.94
N CYS A 82 15.26 27.94 22.92
CA CYS A 82 13.91 27.47 23.24
C CYS A 82 13.69 27.25 24.74
N GLU A 83 12.46 27.50 25.18
CA GLU A 83 12.04 27.31 26.57
C GLU A 83 11.49 25.89 26.81
N THR A 84 10.72 25.38 25.85
CA THR A 84 10.08 24.05 25.90
C THR A 84 10.39 23.25 24.64
N VAL A 85 10.68 21.95 24.82
CA VAL A 85 10.79 20.97 23.75
C VAL A 85 9.65 19.95 23.85
N PHE A 86 8.87 19.84 22.79
CA PHE A 86 7.90 18.76 22.56
C PHE A 86 8.57 17.68 21.69
N HIS A 87 9.00 16.60 22.33
CA HIS A 87 9.72 15.53 21.67
C HIS A 87 8.75 14.45 21.14
N MET A 88 8.28 14.61 19.90
CA MET A 88 7.30 13.73 19.25
C MET A 88 7.88 12.87 18.11
N ALA A 89 9.13 13.12 17.72
CA ALA A 89 9.78 12.40 16.63
C ALA A 89 9.99 10.92 16.96
N ALA A 90 9.53 10.05 16.06
CA ALA A 90 9.77 8.62 16.09
C ALA A 90 9.64 8.04 14.66
N PRO A 91 10.35 6.95 14.32
CA PRO A 91 10.09 6.24 13.08
C PRO A 91 8.70 5.61 13.09
N ASN A 92 8.16 5.32 11.89
CA ASN A 92 6.90 4.61 11.75
C ASN A 92 6.97 3.25 12.48
N SER A 93 6.03 3.02 13.42
CA SER A 93 5.98 1.82 14.27
C SER A 93 5.82 0.52 13.48
N SER A 94 5.30 0.59 12.25
CA SER A 94 5.13 -0.58 11.38
C SER A 94 6.43 -1.06 10.72
N ILE A 95 7.51 -0.26 10.76
CA ILE A 95 8.81 -0.64 10.20
C ILE A 95 9.47 -1.66 11.12
N ASN A 96 9.72 -2.86 10.62
CA ASN A 96 10.40 -3.92 11.37
C ASN A 96 11.93 -3.77 11.30
N ASN A 97 12.47 -2.70 11.89
CA ASN A 97 13.90 -2.44 11.95
C ASN A 97 14.31 -1.95 13.34
N TYR A 98 14.87 -2.84 14.15
CA TYR A 98 15.32 -2.52 15.50
C TYR A 98 16.38 -1.41 15.52
N GLN A 99 17.39 -1.47 14.64
CA GLN A 99 18.47 -0.48 14.65
C GLN A 99 17.97 0.92 14.33
N LEU A 100 17.04 1.04 13.37
CA LEU A 100 16.40 2.33 13.08
C LEU A 100 15.66 2.86 14.31
N HIS A 101 14.78 2.04 14.90
CA HIS A 101 14.03 2.42 16.10
C HIS A 101 14.94 2.79 17.27
N HIS A 102 16.00 2.02 17.52
CA HIS A 102 16.96 2.30 18.59
C HIS A 102 17.75 3.59 18.33
N SER A 103 18.25 3.79 17.10
CA SER A 103 19.01 4.98 16.74
C SER A 103 18.21 6.28 16.91
N VAL A 104 16.89 6.24 16.68
CA VAL A 104 16.04 7.43 16.80
C VAL A 104 15.40 7.55 18.19
N ASN A 105 14.70 6.51 18.66
CA ASN A 105 13.93 6.57 19.91
C ASN A 105 14.79 6.50 21.17
N VAL A 106 16.03 6.00 21.09
CA VAL A 106 16.94 5.88 22.25
C VAL A 106 18.10 6.85 22.12
N GLN A 107 18.94 6.68 21.09
CA GLN A 107 20.10 7.57 20.89
C GLN A 107 19.66 8.99 20.54
N GLY A 108 18.67 9.16 19.66
CA GLY A 108 18.10 10.47 19.34
C GLY A 108 17.46 11.15 20.54
N THR A 109 16.72 10.42 21.37
CA THR A 109 16.17 10.94 22.63
C THR A 109 17.27 11.36 23.60
N GLN A 110 18.35 10.59 23.73
CA GLN A 110 19.50 10.97 24.55
C GLN A 110 20.14 12.27 24.04
N ASN A 111 20.29 12.44 22.73
CA ASN A 111 20.82 13.67 22.14
C ASN A 111 19.92 14.88 22.46
N VAL A 112 18.59 14.71 22.46
CA VAL A 112 17.64 15.75 22.86
C VAL A 112 17.81 16.11 24.34
N ILE A 113 17.93 15.11 25.22
CA ILE A 113 18.16 15.33 26.65
C ILE A 113 19.46 16.10 26.87
N ASP A 114 20.56 15.65 26.26
CA ASP A 114 21.87 16.28 26.37
C ASP A 114 21.83 17.75 25.92
N ALA A 115 21.18 18.02 24.78
CA ALA A 115 20.99 19.37 24.27
C ALA A 115 20.11 20.24 25.19
N CYS A 116 19.02 19.69 25.74
CA CYS A 116 18.18 20.38 26.71
C CYS A 116 18.99 20.81 27.95
N VAL A 117 19.81 19.91 28.48
CA VAL A 117 20.67 20.19 29.66
C VAL A 117 21.73 21.24 29.31
N GLN A 118 22.40 21.10 28.17
CA GLN A 118 23.45 22.02 27.72
C GLN A 118 22.92 23.44 27.49
N LEU A 119 21.74 23.56 26.87
CA LEU A 119 21.11 24.83 26.52
C LEU A 119 20.20 25.39 27.62
N ARG A 120 20.10 24.70 28.77
CA ARG A 120 19.23 25.06 29.90
C ARG A 120 17.75 25.23 29.49
N VAL A 121 17.27 24.36 28.61
CA VAL A 121 15.85 24.24 28.29
C VAL A 121 15.10 23.94 29.58
N LYS A 122 13.96 24.60 29.80
CA LYS A 122 13.23 24.48 31.07
C LYS A 122 12.38 23.21 31.11
N ARG A 123 11.77 22.84 29.98
CA ARG A 123 10.76 21.77 29.93
C ARG A 123 10.93 20.85 28.73
N LEU A 124 10.85 19.54 28.97
CA LEU A 124 10.85 18.49 27.94
C LEU A 124 9.61 17.61 28.09
N VAL A 125 8.67 17.74 27.15
CA VAL A 125 7.47 16.90 27.07
C VAL A 125 7.70 15.84 26.00
N TYR A 126 7.76 14.57 26.39
CA TYR A 126 8.04 13.45 25.51
C TYR A 126 6.77 12.67 25.15
N THR A 127 6.54 12.43 23.86
CA THR A 127 5.48 11.53 23.41
C THR A 127 5.97 10.09 23.48
N SER A 128 5.60 9.38 24.53
CA SER A 128 5.76 7.94 24.68
C SER A 128 4.61 7.19 24.00
N SER A 129 4.26 5.99 24.47
CA SER A 129 3.14 5.20 23.98
C SER A 129 2.57 4.32 25.07
N SER A 130 1.26 4.05 25.05
CA SER A 130 0.69 3.06 25.98
C SER A 130 1.18 1.62 25.75
N SER A 131 1.88 1.35 24.64
CA SER A 131 2.49 0.05 24.38
C SER A 131 3.77 -0.22 25.18
N VAL A 132 4.37 0.78 25.84
CA VAL A 132 5.62 0.61 26.61
C VAL A 132 5.47 -0.31 27.82
N VAL A 133 4.24 -0.50 28.31
CA VAL A 133 3.90 -1.43 29.41
C VAL A 133 3.25 -2.74 28.92
N PHE A 134 3.14 -2.94 27.60
CA PHE A 134 2.44 -4.09 27.02
C PHE A 134 3.44 -5.16 26.56
N ASP A 135 3.27 -6.38 27.07
CA ASP A 135 4.16 -7.51 26.79
C ASP A 135 3.79 -8.28 25.51
N GLY A 136 2.68 -7.93 24.85
CA GLY A 136 2.19 -8.64 23.66
C GLY A 136 1.50 -9.97 23.98
N VAL A 137 1.28 -10.29 25.26
CA VAL A 137 0.73 -11.55 25.72
C VAL A 137 -0.55 -11.35 26.52
N HIS A 138 -0.51 -10.50 27.54
CA HIS A 138 -1.58 -10.35 28.52
C HIS A 138 -2.37 -9.07 28.26
N GLY A 139 -3.70 -9.18 28.23
CA GLY A 139 -4.58 -8.01 28.14
C GLY A 139 -4.41 -7.10 29.35
N ILE A 140 -4.56 -5.79 29.12
CA ILE A 140 -4.50 -4.75 30.15
C ILE A 140 -5.91 -4.22 30.37
N HIS A 141 -6.34 -4.25 31.63
CA HIS A 141 -7.63 -3.75 32.09
C HIS A 141 -7.42 -2.60 33.06
N ASN A 142 -7.79 -1.40 32.66
CA ASN A 142 -7.64 -0.18 33.46
C ASN A 142 -6.21 0.00 34.02
N GLY A 143 -5.21 -0.21 33.16
CA GLY A 143 -3.80 -0.15 33.53
C GLY A 143 -3.38 1.23 34.04
N LYS A 144 -2.56 1.25 35.10
CA LYS A 144 -2.06 2.47 35.77
C LYS A 144 -0.58 2.69 35.51
N GLU A 145 -0.09 3.91 35.70
CA GLU A 145 1.31 4.24 35.40
C GLU A 145 2.33 3.53 36.29
N SER A 146 1.88 2.92 37.40
CA SER A 146 2.68 2.04 38.26
C SER A 146 3.02 0.68 37.62
N MET A 147 2.41 0.33 36.48
CA MET A 147 2.77 -0.90 35.76
C MET A 147 4.23 -0.85 35.31
N PRO A 148 5.01 -1.93 35.54
CA PRO A 148 6.41 -1.97 35.15
C PRO A 148 6.55 -2.09 33.62
N TYR A 149 7.71 -1.71 33.11
CA TYR A 149 8.10 -2.12 31.77
C TYR A 149 8.22 -3.65 31.72
N PRO A 150 7.63 -4.33 30.73
CA PRO A 150 7.75 -5.77 30.62
C PRO A 150 9.20 -6.16 30.28
N PRO A 151 9.64 -7.36 30.69
CA PRO A 151 10.97 -7.87 30.33
C PRO A 151 11.12 -8.10 28.82
N LYS A 152 10.00 -8.31 28.13
CA LYS A 152 9.94 -8.45 26.67
C LYS A 152 8.70 -7.75 26.14
N HIS A 153 8.89 -6.78 25.25
CA HIS A 153 7.80 -6.09 24.56
C HIS A 153 7.30 -6.86 23.35
N ASN A 154 6.11 -6.49 22.89
CA ASN A 154 5.49 -7.03 21.69
C ASN A 154 6.31 -6.78 20.41
N ASP A 155 6.98 -5.63 20.32
CA ASP A 155 7.69 -5.18 19.13
C ASP A 155 8.86 -4.24 19.47
N HIS A 156 9.76 -4.06 18.50
CA HIS A 156 10.95 -3.20 18.62
C HIS A 156 10.61 -1.73 18.89
N TYR A 157 9.51 -1.24 18.34
CA TYR A 157 9.05 0.13 18.58
C TYR A 157 8.73 0.32 20.07
N SER A 158 7.91 -0.55 20.65
CA SER A 158 7.49 -0.47 22.05
C SER A 158 8.68 -0.60 23.02
N ALA A 159 9.62 -1.50 22.72
CA ALA A 159 10.84 -1.66 23.51
C ALA A 159 11.71 -0.39 23.51
N THR A 160 11.95 0.18 22.33
CA THR A 160 12.81 1.38 22.20
C THR A 160 12.13 2.64 22.72
N LYS A 161 10.80 2.77 22.61
CA LYS A 161 10.03 3.85 23.24
C LYS A 161 10.08 3.76 24.77
N ALA A 162 10.03 2.55 25.35
CA ALA A 162 10.17 2.34 26.79
C ALA A 162 11.57 2.75 27.28
N GLN A 163 12.61 2.41 26.53
CA GLN A 163 13.99 2.84 26.82
C GLN A 163 14.13 4.37 26.76
N GLY A 164 13.60 5.02 25.71
CA GLY A 164 13.58 6.48 25.61
C GLY A 164 12.79 7.15 26.75
N GLU A 165 11.63 6.61 27.13
CA GLU A 165 10.84 7.11 28.26
C GLU A 165 11.64 7.04 29.57
N ALA A 166 12.31 5.92 29.84
CA ALA A 166 13.15 5.77 31.02
C ALA A 166 14.28 6.81 31.08
N LEU A 167 14.91 7.14 29.93
CA LEU A 167 15.92 8.20 29.86
C LEU A 167 15.34 9.58 30.18
N VAL A 168 14.18 9.92 29.61
CA VAL A 168 13.52 11.21 29.85
C VAL A 168 13.10 11.38 31.31
N LEU A 169 12.51 10.35 31.92
CA LEU A 169 12.12 10.39 33.33
C LEU A 169 13.34 10.52 34.25
N LYS A 170 14.43 9.81 33.93
CA LYS A 170 15.70 9.91 34.67
C LYS A 170 16.35 11.29 34.57
N ALA A 171 16.16 11.99 33.45
CA ALA A 171 16.75 13.31 33.23
C ALA A 171 16.09 14.43 34.05
N ASN A 172 14.90 14.19 34.63
CA ASN A 172 14.17 15.18 35.41
C ASN A 172 15.02 15.76 36.56
N GLY A 173 15.00 17.09 36.69
CA GLY A 173 15.77 17.84 37.69
C GLY A 173 17.23 18.12 37.30
N THR A 174 17.77 17.47 36.26
CA THR A 174 19.16 17.69 35.82
C THR A 174 19.30 19.10 35.26
N SER A 175 20.14 19.93 35.88
CA SER A 175 20.31 21.35 35.52
C SER A 175 18.99 22.14 35.48
N GLY A 176 17.99 21.76 36.29
CA GLY A 176 16.69 22.42 36.32
C GLY A 176 15.71 22.00 35.22
N LEU A 177 16.06 21.02 34.39
CA LEU A 177 15.17 20.50 33.35
C LEU A 177 13.98 19.75 33.96
N LEU A 178 12.77 20.20 33.69
CA LEU A 178 11.55 19.48 34.07
C LEU A 178 11.08 18.59 32.92
N THR A 179 10.79 17.32 33.20
CA THR A 179 10.36 16.37 32.17
C THR A 179 8.98 15.79 32.43
N CYS A 180 8.30 15.39 31.37
CA CYS A 180 7.01 14.68 31.44
C CYS A 180 6.89 13.73 30.25
N SER A 181 6.40 12.51 30.46
CA SER A 181 6.18 11.53 29.40
C SER A 181 4.70 11.19 29.22
N LEU A 182 4.17 11.38 28.01
CA LEU A 182 2.77 11.13 27.68
C LEU A 182 2.63 9.82 26.93
N ARG A 183 1.78 8.91 27.42
CA ARG A 183 1.51 7.58 26.85
C ARG A 183 0.14 7.56 26.17
N PRO A 184 -0.01 8.14 24.96
CA PRO A 184 -1.27 8.09 24.23
C PRO A 184 -1.62 6.66 23.80
N SER A 185 -2.92 6.36 23.81
CA SER A 185 -3.48 5.08 23.38
C SER A 185 -4.11 5.17 22.00
N SER A 186 -3.66 4.32 21.07
CA SER A 186 -4.21 4.10 19.72
C SER A 186 -4.72 5.38 19.07
N ILE A 187 -3.79 6.28 18.71
CA ILE A 187 -4.11 7.61 18.18
C ILE A 187 -4.87 7.47 16.86
N PHE A 188 -5.97 8.20 16.71
CA PHE A 188 -6.75 8.25 15.47
C PHE A 188 -7.19 9.69 15.16
N GLY A 189 -7.48 9.99 13.90
CA GLY A 189 -7.91 11.33 13.50
C GLY A 189 -7.60 11.68 12.04
N PRO A 190 -7.94 12.90 11.61
CA PRO A 190 -7.54 13.43 10.32
C PRO A 190 -6.02 13.39 10.11
N GLY A 191 -5.59 12.80 9.00
CA GLY A 191 -4.18 12.63 8.65
C GLY A 191 -3.54 11.33 9.17
N ASP A 192 -4.32 10.41 9.75
CA ASP A 192 -3.87 9.06 10.11
C ASP A 192 -3.28 8.34 8.88
N ARG A 193 -2.03 7.89 8.99
CA ARG A 193 -1.29 7.24 7.90
C ARG A 193 -1.24 5.72 8.00
N LEU A 194 -1.78 5.16 9.08
CA LEU A 194 -1.60 3.76 9.45
C LEU A 194 -2.93 3.03 9.59
N MET A 195 -3.75 3.43 10.56
CA MET A 195 -4.90 2.63 10.97
C MET A 195 -6.04 2.72 9.95
N VAL A 196 -6.46 3.92 9.56
CA VAL A 196 -7.55 4.10 8.57
C VAL A 196 -7.17 3.53 7.20
N PRO A 197 -6.00 3.88 6.59
CA PRO A 197 -5.62 3.33 5.30
C PRO A 197 -5.48 1.80 5.30
N SER A 198 -4.81 1.23 6.32
CA SER A 198 -4.64 -0.23 6.41
C SER A 198 -5.97 -0.97 6.57
N SER A 199 -6.93 -0.38 7.27
CA SER A 199 -8.26 -0.95 7.44
C SER A 199 -9.06 -0.94 6.14
N VAL A 200 -8.96 0.16 5.38
CA VAL A 200 -9.55 0.27 4.05
C VAL A 200 -8.92 -0.73 3.09
N ASP A 201 -7.60 -0.88 3.09
CA ASP A 201 -6.92 -1.86 2.22
C ASP A 201 -7.28 -3.30 2.58
N ALA A 202 -7.43 -3.61 3.87
CA ALA A 202 -7.94 -4.89 4.32
C ALA A 202 -9.40 -5.11 3.87
N ALA A 203 -10.23 -4.07 3.90
CA ALA A 203 -11.63 -4.14 3.46
C ALA A 203 -11.75 -4.38 1.96
N LYS A 204 -10.95 -3.67 1.16
CA LYS A 204 -10.83 -3.89 -0.29
C LYS A 204 -10.41 -5.32 -0.62
N ALA A 205 -9.51 -5.90 0.17
CA ALA A 205 -9.07 -7.29 0.03
C ALA A 205 -10.08 -8.32 0.60
N GLY A 206 -11.26 -7.90 1.07
CA GLY A 206 -12.28 -8.78 1.65
C GLY A 206 -11.90 -9.38 3.02
N LYS A 207 -10.85 -8.87 3.67
CA LYS A 207 -10.30 -9.43 4.91
C LYS A 207 -10.97 -8.90 6.18
N THR A 208 -11.74 -7.80 6.10
CA THR A 208 -12.43 -7.20 7.27
C THR A 208 -13.74 -7.88 7.63
N LYS A 209 -14.10 -9.00 7.00
CA LYS A 209 -15.32 -9.76 7.33
C LYS A 209 -15.24 -10.44 8.71
N PHE A 210 -14.03 -10.61 9.24
CA PHE A 210 -13.76 -11.40 10.42
C PHE A 210 -13.50 -10.56 11.67
N ILE A 211 -14.07 -11.01 12.79
CA ILE A 211 -13.80 -10.56 14.15
C ILE A 211 -12.96 -11.65 14.82
N ILE A 212 -11.77 -11.31 15.29
CA ILE A 212 -10.90 -12.24 16.01
C ILE A 212 -11.27 -12.22 17.50
N GLY A 213 -11.58 -13.39 18.05
CA GLY A 213 -12.11 -13.54 19.40
C GLY A 213 -13.63 -13.41 19.46
N ASP A 214 -14.15 -13.07 20.63
CA ASP A 214 -15.58 -12.92 20.88
C ASP A 214 -16.14 -11.53 20.50
N GLY A 215 -15.24 -10.58 20.24
CA GLY A 215 -15.54 -9.20 19.88
C GLY A 215 -15.81 -8.27 21.07
N ASN A 216 -15.63 -8.73 22.31
CA ASN A 216 -15.90 -7.94 23.52
C ASN A 216 -14.67 -7.25 24.10
N ASN A 217 -13.53 -7.30 23.40
CA ASN A 217 -12.31 -6.66 23.86
C ASN A 217 -12.43 -5.13 23.83
N MET A 218 -12.28 -4.52 25.00
CA MET A 218 -12.31 -3.09 25.25
C MET A 218 -10.96 -2.46 24.95
N TYR A 219 -10.98 -1.30 24.32
CA TYR A 219 -9.80 -0.56 23.88
C TYR A 219 -9.97 0.94 24.10
N ASP A 220 -8.86 1.60 24.44
CA ASP A 220 -8.76 3.06 24.36
C ASP A 220 -8.25 3.50 22.99
N PHE A 221 -9.04 4.36 22.34
CA PHE A 221 -8.67 5.13 21.16
C PHE A 221 -8.67 6.59 21.54
N THR A 222 -7.60 7.31 21.18
CA THR A 222 -7.46 8.72 21.57
C THR A 222 -7.47 9.60 20.33
N TYR A 223 -8.39 10.56 20.28
CA TYR A 223 -8.44 11.49 19.16
C TYR A 223 -7.15 12.33 19.12
N VAL A 224 -6.57 12.49 17.93
CA VAL A 224 -5.28 13.14 17.72
C VAL A 224 -5.22 14.56 18.26
N GLY A 225 -6.33 15.32 18.18
CA GLY A 225 -6.44 16.65 18.76
C GLY A 225 -6.39 16.61 20.30
N ASN A 226 -6.94 15.58 20.94
CA ASN A 226 -6.83 15.43 22.39
C ASN A 226 -5.41 15.03 22.82
N VAL A 227 -4.70 14.25 21.99
CA VAL A 227 -3.27 14.00 22.20
C VAL A 227 -2.48 15.30 22.12
N ALA A 228 -2.70 16.13 21.11
CA ALA A 228 -2.08 17.46 21.01
C ALA A 228 -2.42 18.34 22.23
N HIS A 229 -3.69 18.38 22.63
CA HIS A 229 -4.14 19.11 23.82
C HIS A 229 -3.43 18.66 25.10
N SER A 230 -3.21 17.35 25.28
CA SER A 230 -2.48 16.83 26.45
C SER A 230 -1.04 17.34 26.55
N HIS A 231 -0.39 17.65 25.42
CA HIS A 231 0.95 18.24 25.42
C HIS A 231 0.92 19.69 25.93
N LEU A 232 -0.09 20.48 25.53
CA LEU A 232 -0.29 21.83 26.07
C LEU A 232 -0.59 21.78 27.58
N CYS A 233 -1.45 20.85 28.03
CA CYS A 233 -1.72 20.64 29.45
C CYS A 233 -0.44 20.29 30.23
N ALA A 234 0.40 19.40 29.68
CA ALA A 234 1.66 19.03 30.29
C ALA A 234 2.61 20.22 30.41
N ASP A 235 2.81 20.99 29.34
CA ASP A 235 3.67 22.19 29.38
C ASP A 235 3.17 23.22 30.40
N ARG A 236 1.86 23.50 30.44
CA ARG A 236 1.25 24.42 31.42
C ARG A 236 1.42 23.93 32.86
N ALA A 237 1.24 22.64 33.12
CA ALA A 237 1.43 22.07 34.45
C ALA A 237 2.89 22.15 34.90
N LEU A 238 3.84 21.86 34.00
CA LEU A 238 5.27 21.99 34.28
C LEU A 238 5.72 23.46 34.46
N ALA A 239 5.12 24.38 33.71
CA ALA A 239 5.41 25.81 33.79
C ALA A 239 4.76 26.49 35.02
N SER A 240 3.83 25.81 35.69
CA SER A 240 3.21 26.30 36.92
C SER A 240 4.22 26.35 38.08
N GLU A 241 3.96 27.16 39.10
CA GLU A 241 4.83 27.25 40.27
C GLU A 241 4.41 26.29 41.39
N GLY A 242 5.34 26.03 42.33
CA GLY A 242 5.06 25.30 43.56
C GLY A 242 4.70 23.82 43.36
N GLU A 243 3.68 23.36 44.08
CA GLU A 243 3.32 21.94 44.16
C GLU A 243 2.74 21.36 42.87
N VAL A 244 2.17 22.20 41.98
CA VAL A 244 1.59 21.72 40.71
C VAL A 244 2.69 21.17 39.80
N SER A 245 3.75 21.95 39.58
CA SER A 245 4.87 21.53 38.74
C SER A 245 5.65 20.36 39.34
N LYS A 246 5.88 20.37 40.67
CA LYS A 246 6.54 19.24 41.36
C LYS A 246 5.78 17.92 41.20
N LYS A 247 4.44 17.94 41.23
CA LYS A 247 3.62 16.73 41.02
C LYS A 247 3.56 16.29 39.56
N ALA A 248 3.69 17.24 38.63
CA ALA A 248 3.63 17.01 37.18
C ALA A 248 4.96 16.52 36.58
N ALA A 249 6.09 16.95 37.14
CA ALA A 249 7.43 16.69 36.63
C ALA A 249 7.96 15.30 37.00
N GLY A 250 8.79 14.73 36.13
CA GLY A 250 9.47 13.44 36.33
C GLY A 250 8.55 12.23 36.24
N GLU A 251 7.38 12.38 35.66
CA GLU A 251 6.30 11.40 35.70
C GLU A 251 5.81 11.01 34.30
N ALA A 252 5.30 9.78 34.19
CA ALA A 252 4.55 9.32 33.01
C ALA A 252 3.04 9.41 33.25
N TYR A 253 2.28 9.59 32.16
CA TYR A 253 0.83 9.75 32.16
C TYR A 253 0.18 9.00 31.00
N PHE A 254 -0.81 8.15 31.27
CA PHE A 254 -1.68 7.64 30.20
C PHE A 254 -2.61 8.73 29.70
N ILE A 255 -2.69 8.86 28.39
CA ILE A 255 -3.59 9.81 27.72
C ILE A 255 -4.60 9.01 26.91
N THR A 256 -5.87 9.08 27.30
CA THR A 256 -7.00 8.43 26.64
C THR A 256 -8.09 9.44 26.32
N ASN A 257 -9.12 9.01 25.58
CA ASN A 257 -10.34 9.81 25.36
C ASN A 257 -11.35 9.71 26.50
N MET A 258 -11.04 8.94 27.56
CA MET A 258 -11.95 8.63 28.68
C MET A 258 -13.29 7.96 28.26
N GLU A 259 -13.36 7.42 27.04
CA GLU A 259 -14.53 6.78 26.45
C GLU A 259 -14.12 5.41 25.86
N PRO A 260 -13.80 4.40 26.70
CA PRO A 260 -13.37 3.10 26.20
C PRO A 260 -14.50 2.44 25.38
N ILE A 261 -14.14 1.86 24.25
CA ILE A 261 -15.07 1.24 23.30
C ILE A 261 -14.58 -0.15 22.94
N LYS A 262 -15.48 -1.05 22.51
CA LYS A 262 -15.07 -2.33 21.94
C LYS A 262 -14.24 -2.08 20.69
N PHE A 263 -13.08 -2.74 20.58
CA PHE A 263 -12.18 -2.61 19.44
C PHE A 263 -12.92 -2.78 18.11
N TRP A 264 -13.68 -3.87 17.98
CA TRP A 264 -14.41 -4.19 16.76
C TRP A 264 -15.58 -3.26 16.48
N GLU A 265 -16.15 -2.61 17.51
CA GLU A 265 -17.15 -1.56 17.33
C GLU A 265 -16.52 -0.32 16.70
N PHE A 266 -15.39 0.13 17.25
CA PHE A 266 -14.64 1.26 16.70
C PHE A 266 -14.24 1.04 15.23
N MET A 267 -13.67 -0.13 14.93
CA MET A 267 -13.30 -0.49 13.55
C MET A 267 -14.51 -0.52 12.63
N SER A 268 -15.65 -1.01 13.12
CA SER A 268 -16.91 -1.06 12.37
C SER A 268 -17.41 0.35 12.01
N LEU A 269 -17.40 1.28 12.97
CA LEU A 269 -17.85 2.66 12.76
C LEU A 269 -17.02 3.38 11.68
N ILE A 270 -15.70 3.17 11.65
CA ILE A 270 -14.84 3.73 10.60
C ILE A 270 -15.16 3.11 9.23
N LEU A 271 -15.27 1.78 9.16
CA LEU A 271 -15.53 1.08 7.90
C LEU A 271 -16.91 1.44 7.31
N GLU A 272 -17.95 1.42 8.15
CA GLU A 272 -19.30 1.81 7.74
C GLU A 272 -19.37 3.27 7.31
N GLY A 273 -18.71 4.18 8.05
CA GLY A 273 -18.64 5.59 7.68
C GLY A 273 -17.96 5.86 6.34
N LEU A 274 -17.08 4.96 5.90
CA LEU A 274 -16.42 5.03 4.58
C LEU A 274 -17.15 4.20 3.50
N GLY A 275 -18.28 3.57 3.83
CA GLY A 275 -19.10 2.78 2.90
C GLY A 275 -18.64 1.33 2.71
N TYR A 276 -17.83 0.78 3.61
CA TYR A 276 -17.41 -0.62 3.60
C TYR A 276 -18.29 -1.50 4.51
N GLU A 277 -18.28 -2.81 4.26
CA GLU A 277 -19.06 -3.77 5.04
C GLU A 277 -18.54 -3.91 6.48
N ARG A 278 -19.48 -4.03 7.42
CA ARG A 278 -19.21 -4.31 8.83
C ARG A 278 -18.62 -5.73 9.02
N PRO A 279 -17.57 -5.92 9.83
CA PRO A 279 -17.15 -7.24 10.30
C PRO A 279 -18.30 -7.96 11.04
N ARG A 280 -18.57 -9.23 10.69
CA ARG A 280 -19.67 -10.02 11.28
C ARG A 280 -19.27 -11.44 11.70
N ILE A 281 -18.28 -12.03 11.05
CA ILE A 281 -17.92 -13.44 11.23
C ILE A 281 -16.93 -13.54 12.39
N LYS A 282 -17.33 -14.14 13.51
CA LYS A 282 -16.44 -14.33 14.66
C LYS A 282 -15.58 -15.59 14.48
N ILE A 283 -14.27 -15.44 14.64
CA ILE A 283 -13.31 -16.54 14.66
C ILE A 283 -12.71 -16.60 16.07
N PRO A 284 -12.95 -17.68 16.84
CA PRO A 284 -12.37 -17.79 18.18
C PRO A 284 -10.84 -17.72 18.15
N ALA A 285 -10.26 -16.91 19.05
CA ALA A 285 -8.81 -16.69 19.07
C ALA A 285 -8.01 -17.98 19.28
N PHE A 286 -8.54 -18.96 20.03
CA PHE A 286 -7.89 -20.25 20.25
C PHE A 286 -7.78 -21.11 18.98
N VAL A 287 -8.65 -20.90 17.98
CA VAL A 287 -8.57 -21.56 16.67
C VAL A 287 -7.50 -20.88 15.80
N LEU A 288 -7.41 -19.56 15.88
CA LEU A 288 -6.50 -18.78 15.06
C LEU A 288 -5.06 -18.80 15.59
N MET A 289 -4.86 -18.98 16.90
CA MET A 289 -3.54 -18.95 17.54
C MET A 289 -2.60 -20.06 17.05
N PRO A 290 -2.98 -21.35 16.96
CA PRO A 290 -2.12 -22.39 16.42
C PRO A 290 -1.72 -22.13 14.96
N ILE A 291 -2.66 -21.62 14.14
CA ILE A 291 -2.40 -21.24 12.75
C ILE A 291 -1.36 -20.11 12.71
N ALA A 292 -1.53 -19.08 13.54
CA ALA A 292 -0.60 -17.97 13.62
C ALA A 292 0.80 -18.41 14.09
N LEU A 293 0.89 -19.34 15.04
CA LEU A 293 2.17 -19.92 15.50
C LEU A 293 2.86 -20.72 14.38
N LEU A 294 2.11 -21.49 13.60
CA LEU A 294 2.63 -22.21 12.44
C LEU A 294 3.13 -21.22 11.36
N VAL A 295 2.37 -20.15 11.09
CA VAL A 295 2.77 -19.09 10.16
C VAL A 295 4.04 -18.38 10.65
N GLU A 296 4.17 -18.11 11.94
CA GLU A 296 5.40 -17.52 12.51
C GLU A 296 6.59 -18.47 12.41
N TYR A 297 6.38 -19.77 12.69
CA TYR A 297 7.42 -20.78 12.56
C TYR A 297 7.92 -20.92 11.11
N THR A 298 6.98 -20.99 10.16
CA THR A 298 7.32 -21.04 8.72
C THR A 298 8.03 -19.76 8.27
N TYR A 299 7.64 -18.60 8.77
CA TYR A 299 8.35 -17.34 8.50
C TYR A 299 9.77 -17.33 9.12
N LYS A 300 9.98 -17.87 10.31
CA LYS A 300 11.34 -17.99 10.88
C LYS A 300 12.24 -18.89 10.02
N LEU A 301 11.67 -19.94 9.43
CA LEU A 301 12.39 -20.87 8.55
C LEU A 301 12.67 -20.28 7.16
N LEU A 302 11.67 -19.60 6.56
CA LEU A 302 11.70 -19.18 5.15
C LEU A 302 11.96 -17.67 4.96
N GLY A 303 11.90 -16.88 6.02
CA GLY A 303 12.15 -15.43 6.02
C GLY A 303 13.54 -15.06 5.47
N PRO A 304 14.63 -15.73 5.89
CA PRO A 304 15.96 -15.51 5.30
C PRO A 304 16.03 -15.79 3.79
N TYR A 305 15.07 -16.56 3.25
CA TYR A 305 14.97 -16.90 1.83
C TYR A 305 13.99 -16.00 1.07
N GLY A 306 13.62 -14.84 1.62
CA GLY A 306 12.83 -13.82 0.95
C GLY A 306 11.31 -13.92 1.14
N MET A 307 10.83 -14.73 2.10
CA MET A 307 9.41 -14.72 2.47
C MET A 307 9.02 -13.36 3.06
N LYS A 308 7.93 -12.76 2.57
CA LYS A 308 7.41 -11.50 3.12
C LYS A 308 6.84 -11.72 4.53
N VAL A 309 6.95 -10.70 5.38
CA VAL A 309 6.41 -10.72 6.74
C VAL A 309 4.92 -11.06 6.71
N PRO A 310 4.47 -12.14 7.39
CA PRO A 310 3.08 -12.55 7.36
C PRO A 310 2.18 -11.54 8.07
N GLN A 311 0.96 -11.39 7.55
CA GLN A 311 -0.05 -10.55 8.19
C GLN A 311 -0.63 -11.21 9.45
N LEU A 312 -0.71 -12.54 9.47
CA LEU A 312 -1.22 -13.32 10.60
C LEU A 312 -0.04 -13.75 11.49
N THR A 313 0.13 -13.06 12.62
CA THR A 313 1.13 -13.41 13.64
C THR A 313 0.46 -13.56 15.01
N PRO A 314 1.01 -14.37 15.94
CA PRO A 314 0.45 -14.52 17.28
C PRO A 314 0.28 -13.19 18.00
N SER A 315 1.28 -12.30 17.88
CA SER A 315 1.22 -10.92 18.39
C SER A 315 0.02 -10.15 17.85
N ARG A 316 -0.28 -10.23 16.55
CA ARG A 316 -1.44 -9.55 15.95
C ARG A 316 -2.75 -10.15 16.40
N VAL A 317 -2.85 -11.49 16.50
CA VAL A 317 -4.05 -12.16 17.02
C VAL A 317 -4.35 -11.66 18.43
N ARG A 318 -3.33 -11.61 19.30
CA ARG A 318 -3.46 -11.13 20.68
C ARG A 318 -3.83 -9.65 20.74
N LEU A 319 -3.18 -8.81 19.94
CA LEU A 319 -3.53 -7.39 19.85
C LEU A 319 -5.01 -7.21 19.49
N LEU A 320 -5.52 -7.99 18.54
CA LEU A 320 -6.91 -7.89 18.07
C LEU A 320 -7.94 -8.54 19.01
N SER A 321 -7.51 -9.40 19.95
CA SER A 321 -8.42 -10.13 20.86
C SER A 321 -8.33 -9.73 22.33
N CYS A 322 -7.24 -9.12 22.79
CA CYS A 322 -7.04 -8.77 24.20
C CYS A 322 -7.59 -7.38 24.54
N ASN A 323 -7.92 -7.14 25.81
CA ASN A 323 -8.29 -5.80 26.29
C ASN A 323 -7.06 -4.90 26.40
N ARG A 324 -7.21 -3.61 26.11
CA ARG A 324 -6.19 -2.58 26.32
C ARG A 324 -6.84 -1.28 26.76
N THR A 325 -7.22 -1.21 28.03
CA THR A 325 -7.74 0.01 28.66
C THR A 325 -6.80 0.51 29.75
N PHE A 326 -6.74 1.84 29.92
CA PHE A 326 -5.82 2.53 30.82
C PHE A 326 -6.53 3.60 31.64
N ASP A 327 -6.10 3.74 32.89
CA ASP A 327 -6.61 4.75 33.82
C ASP A 327 -5.96 6.11 33.49
N CYS A 328 -6.78 7.11 33.15
CA CYS A 328 -6.33 8.46 32.82
C CYS A 328 -6.47 9.43 34.02
N SER A 329 -6.82 8.93 35.21
CA SER A 329 -7.10 9.76 36.40
C SER A 329 -5.89 10.58 36.84
N LYS A 330 -4.67 10.02 36.74
CA LYS A 330 -3.43 10.73 37.10
C LYS A 330 -3.18 11.94 36.20
N ALA A 331 -3.43 11.83 34.90
CA ALA A 331 -3.31 12.93 33.95
C ALA A 331 -4.37 14.02 34.23
N LYS A 332 -5.59 13.61 34.56
CA LYS A 332 -6.67 14.52 34.95
C LYS A 332 -6.33 15.31 36.22
N GLU A 333 -5.83 14.63 37.26
CA GLU A 333 -5.49 15.27 38.53
C GLU A 333 -4.28 16.21 38.41
N ARG A 334 -3.19 15.73 37.81
CA ARG A 334 -1.89 16.41 37.86
C ARG A 334 -1.62 17.34 36.68
N LEU A 335 -2.14 17.02 35.50
CA LEU A 335 -1.99 17.86 34.29
C LEU A 335 -3.23 18.68 33.98
N ARG A 336 -4.34 18.47 34.71
CA ARG A 336 -5.67 19.03 34.40
C ARG A 336 -6.11 18.70 32.96
N TYR A 337 -5.70 17.53 32.47
CA TYR A 337 -6.09 17.06 31.15
C TYR A 337 -7.53 16.54 31.17
N GLU A 338 -8.37 17.09 30.28
CA GLU A 338 -9.67 16.55 29.93
C GLU A 338 -9.82 16.54 28.40
N PRO A 339 -10.40 15.49 27.79
CA PRO A 339 -10.63 15.46 26.35
C PRO A 339 -11.52 16.61 25.89
N ILE A 340 -11.04 17.41 24.93
CA ILE A 340 -11.79 18.54 24.34
C ILE A 340 -12.68 18.12 23.17
N VAL A 341 -12.45 16.93 22.62
CA VAL A 341 -13.24 16.31 21.54
C VAL A 341 -13.72 14.93 21.98
N THR A 342 -15.02 14.68 21.89
CA THR A 342 -15.60 13.36 22.19
C THR A 342 -15.23 12.32 21.14
N LEU A 343 -15.27 11.05 21.48
CA LEU A 343 -14.94 9.94 20.59
C LEU A 343 -15.83 9.96 19.34
N LYS A 344 -17.13 10.24 19.53
CA LYS A 344 -18.11 10.36 18.46
C LYS A 344 -17.75 11.47 17.46
N GLU A 345 -17.41 12.66 17.96
CA GLU A 345 -17.02 13.78 17.09
C GLU A 345 -15.67 13.51 16.41
N GLY A 346 -14.72 12.92 17.14
CA GLY A 346 -13.43 12.50 16.58
C GLY A 346 -13.60 11.50 15.43
N LEU A 347 -14.49 10.52 15.59
CA LEU A 347 -14.82 9.54 14.53
C LEU A 347 -15.39 10.24 13.31
N ARG A 348 -16.37 11.13 13.49
CA ARG A 348 -16.98 11.91 12.40
C ARG A 348 -15.93 12.70 11.61
N ARG A 349 -15.09 13.49 12.30
CA ARG A 349 -14.00 14.26 11.66
C ARG A 349 -13.01 13.37 10.92
N THR A 350 -12.70 12.21 11.49
CA THR A 350 -11.81 11.22 10.85
C THR A 350 -12.43 10.75 9.54
N ILE A 351 -13.67 10.24 9.57
CA ILE A 351 -14.37 9.74 8.38
C ILE A 351 -14.48 10.82 7.29
N ASP A 352 -14.81 12.06 7.66
CA ASP A 352 -14.93 13.18 6.73
C ASP A 352 -13.59 13.50 6.04
N SER A 353 -12.48 13.43 6.79
CA SER A 353 -11.13 13.69 6.24
C SER A 353 -10.65 12.62 5.23
N PHE A 354 -11.21 11.41 5.28
CA PHE A 354 -10.87 10.31 4.39
C PHE A 354 -11.91 10.09 3.27
N SER A 355 -12.60 11.14 2.84
CA SER A 355 -13.59 11.09 1.75
C SER A 355 -13.06 10.44 0.46
N HIS A 356 -11.78 10.62 0.14
CA HIS A 356 -11.09 10.00 -1.00
C HIS A 356 -10.98 8.46 -0.91
N LEU A 357 -11.08 7.89 0.29
CA LEU A 357 -11.04 6.44 0.53
C LEU A 357 -12.43 5.78 0.52
N ARG A 358 -13.51 6.54 0.33
CA ARG A 358 -14.88 6.01 0.31
C ARG A 358 -15.08 4.98 -0.81
N ALA A 359 -15.85 3.93 -0.52
CA ALA A 359 -16.11 2.83 -1.45
C ALA A 359 -16.73 3.31 -2.79
N GLU A 360 -17.61 4.31 -2.75
CA GLU A 360 -18.27 4.88 -3.95
C GLU A 360 -17.30 5.50 -4.95
N ASN A 361 -16.30 6.24 -4.45
CA ASN A 361 -15.27 6.87 -5.28
C ASN A 361 -14.40 5.82 -5.98
N GLN A 362 -14.23 4.66 -5.36
CA GLN A 362 -13.45 3.55 -5.90
C GLN A 362 -14.26 2.72 -6.91
N LEU A 363 -15.58 2.57 -6.74
CA LEU A 363 -16.44 1.97 -7.76
C LEU A 363 -16.48 2.82 -9.04
N LYS A 364 -16.42 4.16 -8.92
CA LYS A 364 -16.24 5.06 -10.06
C LYS A 364 -14.85 4.88 -10.71
N ALA A 365 -13.77 4.89 -9.93
CA ALA A 365 -12.42 4.67 -10.45
C ALA A 365 -12.22 3.28 -11.12
N LYS A 366 -12.84 2.21 -10.59
CA LYS A 366 -12.80 0.86 -11.19
C LYS A 366 -13.67 0.74 -12.45
N ARG A 367 -14.71 1.59 -12.60
CA ARG A 367 -15.49 1.71 -13.84
C ARG A 367 -14.78 2.55 -14.92
N GLU A 368 -13.94 3.50 -14.50
CA GLU A 368 -13.19 4.39 -15.40
C GLU A 368 -11.79 3.85 -15.78
N GLY A 369 -11.24 2.90 -15.02
CA GLY A 369 -9.97 2.24 -15.31
C GLY A 369 -10.06 1.23 -16.46
N VAL A 370 -9.13 1.31 -17.42
CA VAL A 370 -9.03 0.38 -18.57
C VAL A 370 -8.65 -1.03 -18.08
N SER A 371 -9.52 -2.03 -18.28
CA SER A 371 -9.23 -3.44 -17.92
C SER A 371 -7.97 -3.96 -18.62
N LYS A 372 -7.18 -4.81 -17.93
CA LYS A 372 -6.01 -5.47 -18.53
C LYS A 372 -6.37 -6.31 -19.75
N ALA A 373 -7.56 -6.92 -19.79
CA ALA A 373 -8.06 -7.65 -20.95
C ALA A 373 -8.13 -6.74 -22.19
N SER A 374 -8.56 -5.48 -21.99
CA SER A 374 -8.60 -4.46 -23.04
C SER A 374 -7.20 -4.08 -23.51
N ILE A 375 -6.22 -4.05 -22.61
CA ILE A 375 -4.82 -3.76 -22.92
C ILE A 375 -4.19 -4.91 -23.72
N TYR A 376 -4.38 -6.17 -23.31
CA TYR A 376 -3.87 -7.34 -24.04
C TYR A 376 -4.46 -7.48 -25.44
N LEU A 377 -5.70 -7.07 -25.64
CA LEU A 377 -6.36 -7.02 -26.95
C LEU A 377 -5.96 -5.80 -27.79
N GLY A 378 -4.98 -5.00 -27.34
CA GLY A 378 -4.43 -3.85 -28.05
C GLY A 378 -5.22 -2.55 -27.93
N SER A 379 -6.33 -2.56 -27.16
CA SER A 379 -7.32 -1.49 -27.03
C SER A 379 -7.98 -1.07 -28.36
N GLY A 380 -9.27 -0.71 -28.31
CA GLY A 380 -10.07 -0.34 -29.48
C GLY A 380 -10.98 -1.45 -30.00
N ARG A 381 -11.35 -1.37 -31.28
CA ARG A 381 -12.51 -2.11 -31.86
C ARG A 381 -12.51 -3.62 -31.61
N VAL A 382 -11.35 -4.28 -31.63
CA VAL A 382 -11.25 -5.73 -31.39
C VAL A 382 -11.50 -6.05 -29.92
N ALA A 383 -10.94 -5.26 -29.00
CA ALA A 383 -11.20 -5.37 -27.56
C ALA A 383 -12.68 -5.12 -27.26
N ASP A 384 -13.28 -4.10 -27.86
CA ASP A 384 -14.69 -3.75 -27.66
C ASP A 384 -15.64 -4.83 -28.18
N THR A 385 -15.25 -5.54 -29.24
CA THR A 385 -16.00 -6.65 -29.83
C THR A 385 -15.88 -7.93 -29.00
N LEU A 386 -14.66 -8.33 -28.61
CA LEU A 386 -14.45 -9.57 -27.86
C LEU A 386 -14.92 -9.47 -26.40
N LEU A 387 -14.87 -8.27 -25.81
CA LEU A 387 -15.34 -8.00 -24.44
C LEU A 387 -16.82 -7.57 -24.38
N TRP A 388 -17.56 -7.62 -25.50
CA TRP A 388 -18.97 -7.27 -25.59
C TRP A 388 -19.33 -5.84 -25.15
N LYS A 389 -18.38 -4.89 -25.25
CA LYS A 389 -18.59 -3.48 -24.91
C LYS A 389 -19.51 -2.77 -25.92
N ASP A 390 -19.39 -3.11 -27.20
CA ASP A 390 -20.33 -2.73 -28.26
C ASP A 390 -21.09 -3.95 -28.78
N ARG A 391 -22.34 -4.13 -28.33
CA ARG A 391 -23.18 -5.27 -28.71
C ARG A 391 -23.50 -5.33 -30.20
N LYS A 392 -23.66 -4.17 -30.86
CA LYS A 392 -24.04 -4.12 -32.28
C LYS A 392 -22.87 -4.53 -33.16
N GLN A 393 -21.68 -4.02 -32.87
CA GLN A 393 -20.45 -4.40 -33.55
C GLN A 393 -20.10 -5.88 -33.30
N THR A 394 -20.26 -6.34 -32.06
CA THR A 394 -20.03 -7.75 -31.68
C THR A 394 -20.91 -8.70 -32.47
N PHE A 395 -22.22 -8.43 -32.53
CA PHE A 395 -23.17 -9.27 -33.25
C PHE A 395 -22.91 -9.28 -34.76
N THR A 396 -22.57 -8.13 -35.34
CA THR A 396 -22.21 -8.01 -36.76
C THR A 396 -20.97 -8.84 -37.07
N THR A 397 -19.95 -8.78 -36.22
CA THR A 397 -18.69 -9.52 -36.40
C THR A 397 -18.93 -11.03 -36.27
N LEU A 398 -19.76 -11.47 -35.32
CA LEU A 398 -20.19 -12.87 -35.19
C LEU A 398 -20.90 -13.38 -36.44
N LEU A 399 -21.82 -12.60 -37.02
CA LEU A 399 -22.50 -12.97 -38.27
C LEU A 399 -21.52 -13.12 -39.44
N VAL A 400 -20.56 -12.20 -39.58
CA VAL A 400 -19.51 -12.28 -40.62
C VAL A 400 -18.65 -13.52 -40.43
N LEU A 401 -18.24 -13.82 -39.19
CA LEU A 401 -17.46 -15.01 -38.86
C LEU A 401 -18.25 -16.30 -39.11
N ILE A 402 -19.55 -16.32 -38.83
CA ILE A 402 -20.42 -17.47 -39.15
C ILE A 402 -20.52 -17.64 -40.67
N ALA A 403 -20.67 -16.56 -41.43
CA ALA A 403 -20.70 -16.62 -42.89
C ALA A 403 -19.37 -17.15 -43.46
N ILE A 404 -18.23 -16.68 -42.96
CA ILE A 404 -16.90 -17.19 -43.36
C ILE A 404 -16.78 -18.69 -43.03
N TYR A 405 -17.24 -19.10 -41.85
CA TYR A 405 -17.23 -20.50 -41.45
C TYR A 405 -18.03 -21.37 -42.42
N LEU A 406 -19.27 -21.00 -42.69
CA LEU A 406 -20.17 -21.77 -43.56
C LEU A 406 -19.67 -21.82 -45.01
N SER A 407 -19.14 -20.71 -45.53
CA SER A 407 -18.70 -20.62 -46.92
C SER A 407 -17.35 -21.30 -47.19
N PHE A 408 -16.40 -21.24 -46.25
CA PHE A 408 -15.01 -21.65 -46.52
C PHE A 408 -14.53 -22.84 -45.68
N ILE A 409 -14.99 -22.98 -44.44
CA ILE A 409 -14.40 -23.88 -43.43
C ILE A 409 -15.27 -25.13 -43.20
N ALA A 410 -16.59 -24.96 -43.11
CA ALA A 410 -17.55 -26.06 -42.94
C ALA A 410 -17.47 -27.16 -44.01
N PRO A 411 -17.15 -26.87 -45.30
CA PRO A 411 -17.00 -27.89 -46.33
C PRO A 411 -15.74 -28.79 -46.18
N GLY A 412 -14.91 -28.58 -45.15
CA GLY A 412 -13.72 -29.42 -44.90
C GLY A 412 -12.55 -29.14 -45.85
N ASN A 413 -12.54 -27.99 -46.53
CA ASN A 413 -11.47 -27.62 -47.45
C ASN A 413 -10.11 -27.50 -46.72
N THR A 414 -9.03 -27.91 -47.37
CA THR A 414 -7.68 -27.59 -46.92
C THR A 414 -7.44 -26.07 -46.98
N PHE A 415 -6.45 -25.58 -46.24
CA PHE A 415 -6.09 -24.15 -46.26
C PHE A 415 -5.86 -23.63 -47.68
N ILE A 416 -5.17 -24.40 -48.52
CA ILE A 416 -4.89 -24.04 -49.93
C ILE A 416 -6.19 -23.92 -50.72
N THR A 417 -7.12 -24.88 -50.58
CA THR A 417 -8.41 -24.86 -51.28
C THR A 417 -9.30 -23.71 -50.79
N ALA A 418 -9.29 -23.40 -49.48
CA ALA A 418 -10.01 -22.27 -48.92
C ALA A 418 -9.46 -20.92 -49.41
N LEU A 419 -8.13 -20.78 -49.43
CA LEU A 419 -7.45 -19.59 -49.94
C LEU A 419 -7.70 -19.40 -51.45
N SER A 420 -7.65 -20.47 -52.22
CA SER A 420 -7.97 -20.44 -53.66
C SER A 420 -9.41 -20.02 -53.92
N LYS A 421 -10.39 -20.57 -53.18
CA LYS A 421 -11.80 -20.16 -53.27
C LYS A 421 -12.01 -18.70 -52.86
N LEU A 422 -11.31 -18.23 -51.83
CA LEU A 422 -11.36 -16.83 -51.39
C LEU A 422 -10.81 -15.90 -52.46
N LEU A 423 -9.66 -16.22 -53.04
CA LEU A 423 -9.06 -15.45 -54.14
C LEU A 423 -9.96 -15.46 -55.37
N LEU A 424 -10.57 -16.61 -55.71
CA LEU A 424 -11.52 -16.72 -56.82
C LEU A 424 -12.76 -15.85 -56.59
N PHE A 425 -13.38 -15.92 -55.41
CA PHE A 425 -14.55 -15.11 -55.09
C PHE A 425 -14.21 -13.62 -55.06
N THR A 426 -13.05 -13.26 -54.51
CA THR A 426 -12.56 -11.88 -54.52
C THR A 426 -12.35 -11.41 -55.96
N SER A 427 -11.76 -12.24 -56.83
CA SER A 427 -11.55 -11.92 -58.25
C SER A 427 -12.87 -11.74 -58.99
N ILE A 428 -13.85 -12.63 -58.76
CA ILE A 428 -15.20 -12.52 -59.32
C ILE A 428 -15.90 -11.24 -58.82
N PHE A 429 -15.81 -10.95 -57.52
CA PHE A 429 -16.36 -9.73 -56.93
C PHE A 429 -15.73 -8.47 -57.52
N LEU A 430 -14.40 -8.42 -57.60
CA LEU A 430 -13.67 -7.30 -58.19
C LEU A 430 -14.02 -7.10 -59.66
N PHE A 431 -14.20 -8.20 -60.40
CA PHE A 431 -14.63 -8.17 -61.80
C PHE A 431 -16.05 -7.62 -61.95
N ILE A 432 -17.00 -8.15 -61.17
CA ILE A 432 -18.40 -7.68 -61.16
C ILE A 432 -18.45 -6.20 -60.74
N HIS A 433 -17.80 -5.82 -59.64
CA HIS A 433 -17.73 -4.44 -59.15
C HIS A 433 -17.05 -3.49 -60.18
N GLY A 434 -16.07 -4.00 -60.92
CA GLY A 434 -15.43 -3.31 -62.05
C GLY A 434 -16.40 -3.00 -63.19
N ILE A 435 -17.34 -3.91 -63.49
CA ILE A 435 -18.34 -3.78 -64.56
C ILE A 435 -19.57 -2.96 -64.13
N LEU A 436 -19.93 -2.92 -62.84
CA LEU A 436 -21.12 -2.18 -62.37
C LEU A 436 -21.10 -0.69 -62.81
N PRO A 437 -22.17 -0.14 -63.40
CA PRO A 437 -22.23 1.29 -63.72
C PRO A 437 -22.16 2.16 -62.46
N ALA A 438 -21.62 3.38 -62.59
CA ALA A 438 -21.36 4.28 -61.46
C ALA A 438 -22.63 4.74 -60.71
N LYS A 439 -23.80 4.58 -61.32
CA LYS A 439 -25.12 4.82 -60.70
C LYS A 439 -26.03 3.63 -60.98
N ILE A 440 -26.58 3.04 -59.93
CA ILE A 440 -27.58 1.97 -60.01
C ILE A 440 -28.71 2.33 -59.05
N LEU A 441 -29.94 2.42 -59.55
CA LEU A 441 -31.16 2.61 -58.74
C LEU A 441 -31.04 3.76 -57.70
N GLY A 442 -30.43 4.88 -58.09
CA GLY A 442 -30.28 6.06 -57.23
C GLY A 442 -29.08 6.04 -56.26
N TYR A 443 -28.33 4.94 -56.19
CA TYR A 443 -27.11 4.83 -55.37
C TYR A 443 -25.84 4.97 -56.24
N THR A 444 -24.88 5.76 -55.75
CA THR A 444 -23.59 5.98 -56.42
C THR A 444 -22.59 4.91 -55.98
N VAL A 445 -22.16 4.05 -56.89
CA VAL A 445 -21.17 3.00 -56.61
C VAL A 445 -19.78 3.62 -56.74
N GLN A 446 -19.06 3.74 -55.61
CA GLN A 446 -17.72 4.31 -55.58
C GLN A 446 -16.72 3.34 -56.24
N LYS A 447 -16.16 3.74 -57.39
CA LYS A 447 -15.15 2.94 -58.10
C LYS A 447 -13.84 2.93 -57.32
N MET A 448 -13.20 1.77 -57.25
CA MET A 448 -11.93 1.63 -56.55
C MET A 448 -10.79 2.30 -57.35
N PRO A 449 -9.96 3.13 -56.72
CA PRO A 449 -8.89 3.86 -57.40
C PRO A 449 -7.77 2.92 -57.85
N LYS A 450 -7.16 3.20 -59.02
CA LYS A 450 -6.07 2.39 -59.60
C LYS A 450 -4.83 2.30 -58.69
N SER A 451 -4.64 3.27 -57.79
CA SER A 451 -3.54 3.29 -56.82
C SER A 451 -3.56 2.12 -55.84
N TRP A 452 -4.72 1.49 -55.60
CA TRP A 452 -4.82 0.32 -54.72
C TRP A 452 -4.23 -0.96 -55.33
N PHE A 453 -3.95 -0.96 -56.63
CA PHE A 453 -3.41 -2.11 -57.35
C PHE A 453 -1.99 -1.86 -57.88
N HIS A 454 -1.37 -0.75 -57.49
CA HIS A 454 0.00 -0.41 -57.89
C HIS A 454 0.98 -0.84 -56.79
N LEU A 455 1.82 -1.85 -57.07
CA LEU A 455 2.97 -2.15 -56.22
C LEU A 455 4.09 -1.15 -56.53
N SER A 456 4.61 -0.43 -55.53
CA SER A 456 5.80 0.40 -55.74
C SER A 456 7.04 -0.47 -55.96
N GLU A 457 8.04 0.10 -56.64
CA GLU A 457 9.31 -0.57 -56.90
C GLU A 457 10.05 -0.88 -55.59
N ASP A 458 10.00 0.05 -54.62
CA ASP A 458 10.52 -0.14 -53.26
C ASP A 458 9.82 -1.29 -52.51
N MET A 459 8.48 -1.38 -52.58
CA MET A 459 7.76 -2.50 -51.95
C MET A 459 8.13 -3.83 -52.62
N SER A 460 8.28 -3.84 -53.95
CA SER A 460 8.66 -5.04 -54.70
C SER A 460 10.05 -5.51 -54.31
N HIS A 461 11.00 -4.60 -54.17
CA HIS A 461 12.35 -4.90 -53.71
C HIS A 461 12.37 -5.40 -52.26
N GLN A 462 11.62 -4.76 -51.36
CA GLN A 462 11.51 -5.21 -49.96
C GLN A 462 10.86 -6.58 -49.82
N LEU A 463 9.83 -6.88 -50.63
CA LEU A 463 9.21 -8.20 -50.70
C LEU A 463 10.21 -9.25 -51.19
N ALA A 464 10.97 -8.95 -52.25
CA ALA A 464 12.00 -9.85 -52.76
C ALA A 464 13.07 -10.14 -51.69
N VAL A 465 13.57 -9.10 -51.00
CA VAL A 465 14.57 -9.25 -49.91
C VAL A 465 13.99 -10.05 -48.75
N SER A 466 12.72 -9.85 -48.40
CA SER A 466 12.04 -10.59 -47.34
C SER A 466 11.85 -12.06 -47.70
N VAL A 467 11.47 -12.38 -48.94
CA VAL A 467 11.35 -13.77 -49.41
C VAL A 467 12.71 -14.47 -49.37
N VAL A 468 13.78 -13.81 -49.84
CA VAL A 468 15.14 -14.34 -49.79
C VAL A 468 15.59 -14.56 -48.34
N SER A 469 15.31 -13.61 -47.45
CA SER A 469 15.62 -13.73 -46.02
C SER A 469 14.88 -14.92 -45.37
N VAL A 470 13.58 -15.02 -45.60
CA VAL A 470 12.72 -16.10 -45.07
C VAL A 470 13.14 -17.46 -45.60
N TRP A 471 13.66 -17.56 -46.83
CA TRP A 471 14.20 -18.80 -47.39
C TRP A 471 15.58 -19.15 -46.81
N ASN A 472 16.46 -18.17 -46.65
CA ASN A 472 17.83 -18.38 -46.19
C ASN A 472 17.90 -18.80 -44.71
N ILE A 473 16.97 -18.35 -43.87
CA ILE A 473 16.91 -18.73 -42.45
C ILE A 473 16.80 -20.25 -42.25
N PRO A 474 15.77 -20.94 -42.76
CA PRO A 474 15.64 -22.39 -42.61
C PRO A 474 16.76 -23.14 -43.32
N MET A 475 17.28 -22.64 -44.45
CA MET A 475 18.43 -23.28 -45.13
C MET A 475 19.72 -23.22 -44.30
N ASN A 476 19.99 -22.09 -43.63
CA ASN A 476 21.12 -21.97 -42.71
C ASN A 476 20.95 -22.87 -41.48
N VAL A 477 19.73 -22.96 -40.94
CA VAL A 477 19.41 -23.90 -39.86
C VAL A 477 19.62 -25.35 -40.32
N LEU A 478 19.17 -25.72 -41.52
CA LEU A 478 19.36 -27.06 -42.09
C LEU A 478 20.85 -27.39 -42.28
N LYS A 479 21.63 -26.42 -42.77
CA LYS A 479 23.08 -26.55 -42.93
C LYS A 479 23.77 -26.75 -41.58
N SER A 480 23.36 -26.00 -40.55
CA SER A 480 23.88 -26.13 -39.19
C SER A 480 23.50 -27.47 -38.55
N LEU A 481 22.29 -27.98 -38.83
CA LEU A 481 21.86 -29.31 -38.40
C LEU A 481 22.64 -30.43 -39.10
N ALA A 482 22.92 -30.29 -40.40
CA ALA A 482 23.66 -31.27 -41.19
C ALA A 482 25.13 -31.39 -40.76
N GLN A 483 25.71 -30.34 -40.17
CA GLN A 483 27.07 -30.34 -39.62
C GLN A 483 27.15 -30.98 -38.22
N GLY A 484 26.02 -31.23 -37.56
CA GLY A 484 25.94 -32.03 -36.32
C GLY A 484 26.54 -31.40 -35.06
N THR A 485 26.88 -30.11 -35.07
CA THR A 485 27.62 -29.46 -33.98
C THR A 485 26.73 -28.92 -32.84
N GLU A 486 25.44 -28.68 -33.07
CA GLU A 486 24.55 -28.03 -32.09
C GLU A 486 23.31 -28.86 -31.70
N TRP A 487 23.44 -29.65 -30.64
CA TRP A 487 22.33 -30.46 -30.08
C TRP A 487 21.12 -29.62 -29.65
N MET A 488 21.34 -28.41 -29.13
CA MET A 488 20.24 -27.55 -28.67
C MET A 488 19.39 -27.02 -29.84
N LEU A 489 20.02 -26.77 -30.99
CA LEU A 489 19.33 -26.40 -32.23
C LEU A 489 18.51 -27.58 -32.76
N PHE A 490 19.07 -28.79 -32.73
CA PHE A 490 18.36 -30.02 -33.10
C PHE A 490 17.08 -30.23 -32.28
N PHE A 491 17.16 -30.17 -30.94
CA PHE A 491 15.97 -30.34 -30.11
C PHE A 491 14.93 -29.25 -30.34
N LYS A 492 15.34 -27.99 -30.54
CA LYS A 492 14.40 -26.91 -30.89
C LYS A 492 13.69 -27.20 -32.20
N VAL A 493 14.42 -27.58 -33.25
CA VAL A 493 13.82 -27.87 -34.57
C VAL A 493 12.93 -29.10 -34.54
N VAL A 494 13.31 -30.15 -33.82
CA VAL A 494 12.46 -31.34 -33.61
C VAL A 494 11.20 -30.98 -32.85
N LEU A 495 11.30 -30.24 -31.74
CA LEU A 495 10.14 -29.81 -30.96
C LEU A 495 9.23 -28.90 -31.77
N SER A 496 9.79 -27.92 -32.50
CA SER A 496 9.04 -27.04 -33.39
C SER A 496 8.36 -27.81 -34.52
N SER A 497 9.02 -28.83 -35.09
CA SER A 497 8.43 -29.68 -36.13
C SER A 497 7.35 -30.61 -35.58
N LEU A 498 7.52 -31.12 -34.35
CA LEU A 498 6.50 -31.90 -33.64
C LEU A 498 5.29 -31.03 -33.30
N LEU A 499 5.50 -29.80 -32.84
CA LEU A 499 4.43 -28.82 -32.64
C LEU A 499 3.75 -28.48 -33.96
N LEU A 500 4.49 -28.24 -35.03
CA LEU A 500 3.94 -27.96 -36.35
C LEU A 500 3.14 -29.14 -36.90
N SER A 501 3.62 -30.37 -36.70
CA SER A 501 2.92 -31.61 -37.03
C SER A 501 1.65 -31.79 -36.19
N PHE A 502 1.72 -31.50 -34.90
CA PHE A 502 0.57 -31.49 -33.99
C PHE A 502 -0.48 -30.48 -34.42
N PHE A 503 -0.09 -29.23 -34.73
CA PHE A 503 -0.99 -28.20 -35.25
C PHE A 503 -1.54 -28.54 -36.64
N GLY A 504 -0.72 -29.16 -37.50
CA GLY A 504 -1.12 -29.64 -38.82
C GLY A 504 -2.08 -30.83 -38.79
N ALA A 505 -2.12 -31.59 -37.70
CA ALA A 505 -3.07 -32.69 -37.48
C ALA A 505 -4.48 -32.20 -37.13
N PHE A 506 -4.66 -30.93 -36.75
CA PHE A 506 -5.99 -30.36 -36.53
C PHE A 506 -6.63 -29.94 -37.84
N SER A 507 -7.89 -30.33 -38.05
CA SER A 507 -8.67 -29.79 -39.15
C SER A 507 -8.85 -28.27 -38.97
N LEU A 508 -8.79 -27.51 -40.06
CA LEU A 508 -9.08 -26.07 -40.07
C LEU A 508 -10.45 -25.77 -39.40
N GLN A 509 -11.38 -26.72 -39.51
CA GLN A 509 -12.69 -26.68 -38.86
C GLN A 509 -12.62 -26.75 -37.33
N ASN A 510 -11.76 -27.61 -36.77
CA ASN A 510 -11.57 -27.72 -35.33
C ASN A 510 -10.82 -26.51 -34.79
N LEU A 511 -9.79 -26.04 -35.50
CA LEU A 511 -9.05 -24.85 -35.11
C LEU A 511 -9.95 -23.61 -35.07
N TYR A 512 -10.84 -23.45 -36.05
CA TYR A 512 -11.79 -22.35 -36.08
C TYR A 512 -12.82 -22.41 -34.94
N LYS A 513 -13.44 -23.58 -34.73
CA LYS A 513 -14.44 -23.77 -33.66
C LYS A 513 -13.83 -23.52 -32.28
N ILE A 514 -12.67 -24.12 -32.01
CA ILE A 514 -11.99 -24.00 -30.71
C ILE A 514 -11.47 -22.57 -30.55
N GLY A 515 -10.73 -22.03 -31.52
CA GLY A 515 -10.13 -20.70 -31.45
C GLY A 515 -11.15 -19.58 -31.27
N LEU A 516 -12.26 -19.62 -32.02
CA LEU A 516 -13.32 -18.61 -31.91
C LEU A 516 -14.03 -18.67 -30.56
N THR A 517 -14.40 -19.87 -30.13
CA THR A 517 -15.10 -20.09 -28.86
C THR A 517 -14.21 -19.70 -27.68
N THR A 518 -12.92 -20.09 -27.71
CA THR A 518 -11.95 -19.70 -26.71
C THR A 518 -11.70 -18.20 -26.70
N ALA A 519 -11.59 -17.52 -27.84
CA ALA A 519 -11.38 -16.08 -27.88
C ALA A 519 -12.54 -15.30 -27.24
N PHE A 520 -13.79 -15.63 -27.57
CA PHE A 520 -14.95 -14.91 -26.99
C PHE A 520 -15.21 -15.26 -25.53
N ILE A 521 -14.92 -16.50 -25.10
CA ILE A 521 -15.19 -16.94 -23.73
C ILE A 521 -14.02 -16.60 -22.79
N ALA A 522 -12.77 -16.86 -23.20
CA ALA A 522 -11.61 -16.71 -22.31
C ALA A 522 -11.36 -15.25 -21.93
N PHE A 523 -11.43 -14.31 -22.88
CA PHE A 523 -11.21 -12.89 -22.58
C PHE A 523 -12.35 -12.29 -21.75
N TYR A 524 -13.60 -12.70 -22.01
CA TYR A 524 -14.75 -12.29 -21.21
C TYR A 524 -14.69 -12.85 -19.78
N ILE A 525 -14.33 -14.13 -19.62
CA ILE A 525 -14.13 -14.72 -18.29
C ILE A 525 -12.95 -14.07 -17.57
N TYR A 526 -11.85 -13.79 -18.29
CA TYR A 526 -10.69 -13.11 -17.73
C TYR A 526 -11.04 -11.72 -17.20
N GLU A 527 -11.82 -10.91 -17.94
CA GLU A 527 -12.29 -9.61 -17.46
C GLU A 527 -13.18 -9.71 -16.22
N LYS A 528 -14.01 -10.76 -16.11
CA LYS A 528 -14.88 -10.99 -14.96
C LYS A 528 -14.16 -11.52 -13.72
N LYS A 529 -13.05 -12.25 -13.90
CA LYS A 529 -12.33 -13.00 -12.86
C LYS A 529 -10.84 -12.67 -12.82
N GLU A 530 -10.48 -11.44 -13.20
CA GLU A 530 -9.09 -11.01 -13.42
C GLU A 530 -8.19 -11.31 -12.20
N GLU A 531 -8.65 -10.94 -11.00
CA GLU A 531 -7.91 -11.14 -9.75
C GLU A 531 -7.75 -12.63 -9.37
N GLU A 532 -8.77 -13.46 -9.60
CA GLU A 532 -8.72 -14.89 -9.31
C GLU A 532 -7.78 -15.64 -10.28
N ILE A 533 -7.80 -15.28 -11.56
CA ILE A 533 -7.00 -15.93 -12.60
C ILE A 533 -5.53 -15.52 -12.49
N ASP A 534 -5.24 -14.25 -12.23
CA ASP A 534 -3.86 -13.78 -12.00
C ASP A 534 -3.23 -14.48 -10.78
N ASP A 535 -3.98 -14.66 -9.69
CA ASP A 535 -3.51 -15.40 -8.50
C ASP A 535 -3.26 -16.89 -8.80
N LEU A 536 -4.13 -17.51 -9.60
CA LEU A 536 -3.97 -18.90 -10.06
C LEU A 536 -2.73 -19.07 -10.96
N PHE A 537 -2.48 -18.11 -11.84
CA PHE A 537 -1.33 -18.11 -12.74
C PHE A 537 -0.01 -17.94 -11.98
N ILE A 538 0.02 -17.03 -11.00
CA ILE A 538 1.17 -16.84 -10.11
C ILE A 538 1.45 -18.12 -9.29
N LYS A 539 0.41 -18.76 -8.76
CA LYS A 539 0.54 -20.04 -8.05
C LYS A 539 1.10 -21.14 -8.96
N ALA A 540 0.61 -21.26 -10.19
CA ALA A 540 1.08 -22.25 -11.16
C ALA A 540 2.55 -22.03 -11.57
N LEU A 541 2.95 -20.78 -11.84
CA LEU A 541 4.35 -20.39 -12.11
C LEU A 541 5.26 -20.71 -10.93
N SER A 542 4.83 -20.42 -9.70
CA SER A 542 5.59 -20.73 -8.49
C SER A 542 5.77 -22.24 -8.28
N PHE A 543 4.77 -23.04 -8.66
CA PHE A 543 4.82 -24.50 -8.60
C PHE A 543 5.73 -25.08 -9.68
N GLY A 544 5.69 -24.55 -10.91
CA GLY A 544 6.60 -24.92 -11.99
C GLY A 544 8.07 -24.58 -11.69
N CYS A 545 8.34 -23.42 -11.10
CA CYS A 545 9.68 -23.05 -10.64
C CYS A 545 10.19 -23.94 -9.50
N LYS A 546 9.31 -24.35 -8.56
CA LYS A 546 9.64 -25.35 -7.53
C LYS A 546 10.00 -26.71 -8.13
N LEU A 547 9.21 -27.21 -9.08
CA LEU A 547 9.50 -28.47 -9.77
C LEU A 547 10.83 -28.42 -10.53
N LYS A 548 11.14 -27.29 -11.17
CA LYS A 548 12.40 -27.08 -11.88
C LYS A 548 13.60 -27.06 -10.92
N SER A 549 13.45 -26.41 -9.76
CA SER A 549 14.44 -26.41 -8.68
C SER A 549 14.67 -27.82 -8.10
N ASP A 550 13.61 -28.57 -7.84
CA ASP A 550 13.69 -29.93 -7.28
C ASP A 550 14.27 -30.94 -8.28
N ALA A 551 14.01 -30.77 -9.58
CA ALA A 551 14.63 -31.56 -10.64
C ALA A 551 16.14 -31.28 -10.76
N ILE A 552 16.55 -29.99 -10.67
CA ILE A 552 17.98 -29.61 -10.71
C ILE A 552 18.72 -30.17 -9.48
N ARG A 553 18.06 -30.25 -8.32
CA ARG A 553 18.63 -30.83 -7.09
C ARG A 553 18.82 -32.35 -7.16
N LYS A 554 18.03 -33.05 -7.97
CA LYS A 554 18.12 -34.51 -8.17
C LYS A 554 19.18 -34.93 -9.20
N PHE A 555 19.67 -34.01 -10.04
CA PHE A 555 20.61 -34.31 -11.14
C PHE A 555 22.05 -33.82 -10.92
N LEU A 556 22.36 -33.19 -9.79
CA LEU A 556 23.73 -32.85 -9.39
C LEU A 556 24.23 -33.85 -8.34
N PRO A 557 25.12 -34.81 -8.68
CA PRO A 557 25.76 -35.64 -7.68
C PRO A 557 26.72 -34.77 -6.84
N SER A 558 26.69 -34.95 -5.52
CA SER A 558 27.62 -34.28 -4.62
C SER A 558 29.05 -34.72 -4.93
N LYS A 559 29.89 -33.77 -5.35
CA LYS A 559 31.34 -33.95 -5.30
C LYS A 559 31.72 -34.05 -3.82
N LYS A 560 32.05 -35.26 -3.36
CA LYS A 560 32.85 -35.47 -2.14
C LYS A 560 34.26 -34.97 -2.42
N SER A 561 34.73 -34.03 -1.61
CA SER A 561 36.13 -33.67 -1.48
C SER A 561 36.80 -34.65 -0.52
N GLU A 562 37.79 -35.40 -1.01
CA GLU A 562 38.97 -35.77 -0.21
C GLU A 562 39.96 -34.60 -0.20
#